data_AF-A0A0M4D3D9-F1
#
_entry.id   AF-A0A0M4D3D9-F1
#
_cell.length_a   1.000
_cell.length_b   1.000
_cell.length_c   1.000
_cell.angle_alpha   90.00
_cell.angle_beta   90.00
_cell.angle_gamma   90.00
#
_symmetry.space_group_name_H-M   'P 1'
#
loop_
_entity.id
_entity.type
_entity.pdbx_description
1 polymer ?
#
loop_
_entity_poly.entity_id
_entity_poly.type
_entity_poly.pdbx_seq_one_letter_code
_entity_poly.pdbx_strand_id
1 'polypeptide(L)'
;MKRIFPLFRSLFTGPRKWLKYALLALVALVLSLGIFTAWLFWDLPDVASLDNRATTLTIEVPDWKGVMHSFRLGPKNPRWAPLASFPDELKWAVIVAEDGNFYEHSGIDVPALKEALKYDLKRKRLVRGASTITQQLAKNLYLSRDKSVLRKLRELVIALRMERELTKGRILELYLNVVELGPLVYGFEHGARYHFDKPVHLLTPAESAFLAAMLPGPRVAFNPETRPVRVRQRAARLLNLLGLRGILSESEIADALIELGQLGG
;
A
#
# COMPACT_ATOMS: atom_id res chain seq x y z
N MET A 1 -14.89 68.41 5.52
CA MET A 1 -14.69 67.05 4.97
C MET A 1 -14.36 66.08 6.10
N LYS A 2 -15.09 64.97 6.12
CA LYS A 2 -15.20 63.89 7.11
C LYS A 2 -13.88 63.44 7.77
N ARG A 3 -13.75 63.58 9.10
CA ARG A 3 -12.86 62.76 9.95
C ARG A 3 -13.66 61.57 10.47
N ILE A 4 -13.67 60.48 9.71
CA ILE A 4 -14.16 59.16 10.15
C ILE A 4 -12.89 58.35 10.45
N PHE A 5 -12.70 57.99 11.72
CA PHE A 5 -11.81 56.97 12.32
C PHE A 5 -11.18 57.50 13.61
N PRO A 6 -11.87 57.33 14.75
CA PRO A 6 -11.18 56.79 15.90
C PRO A 6 -12.07 55.77 16.62
N LEU A 7 -12.33 54.61 15.99
CA LEU A 7 -13.09 53.54 16.66
C LEU A 7 -12.28 52.26 16.96
N PHE A 8 -10.97 52.26 16.67
CA PHE A 8 -10.13 51.06 16.85
C PHE A 8 -9.13 51.13 18.03
N ARG A 9 -9.11 52.21 18.82
CA ARG A 9 -8.05 52.42 19.82
C ARG A 9 -8.36 51.97 21.26
N SER A 10 -9.57 51.49 21.56
CA SER A 10 -9.95 51.07 22.93
C SER A 10 -10.20 49.57 23.12
N LEU A 11 -9.92 48.73 22.11
CA LEU A 11 -10.14 47.28 22.20
C LEU A 11 -9.04 46.52 22.97
N PHE A 12 -7.94 47.16 23.36
CA PHE A 12 -6.75 46.48 23.88
C PHE A 12 -6.17 47.06 25.18
N THR A 13 -6.99 47.38 26.17
CA THR A 13 -6.51 47.88 27.47
C THR A 13 -6.89 46.94 28.62
N GLY A 14 -5.99 46.00 28.94
CA GLY A 14 -6.02 45.19 30.17
C GLY A 14 -5.43 43.77 30.02
N PRO A 15 -4.41 43.38 30.81
CA PRO A 15 -3.72 42.09 30.66
C PRO A 15 -4.66 40.87 30.85
N ARG A 16 -5.72 41.00 31.66
CA ARG A 16 -6.72 39.94 31.89
C ARG A 16 -7.62 39.64 30.69
N LYS A 17 -7.79 40.56 29.73
CA LYS A 17 -8.62 40.32 28.53
C LYS A 17 -7.89 39.45 27.51
N TRP A 18 -6.59 39.63 27.35
CA TRP A 18 -5.74 38.79 26.49
C TRP A 18 -5.71 37.33 26.94
N LEU A 19 -5.65 37.08 28.25
CA LEU A 19 -5.78 35.73 28.83
C LEU A 19 -7.12 35.07 28.48
N LYS A 20 -8.25 35.82 28.51
CA LYS A 20 -9.57 35.28 28.11
C LYS A 20 -9.61 34.92 26.63
N TYR A 21 -9.11 35.77 25.74
CA TYR A 21 -9.08 35.48 24.30
C TYR A 21 -8.10 34.34 23.96
N ALA A 22 -6.96 34.27 24.64
CA ALA A 22 -6.02 33.15 24.51
C ALA A 22 -6.66 31.83 24.96
N LEU A 23 -7.40 31.83 26.08
CA LEU A 23 -8.13 30.66 26.55
C LEU A 23 -9.24 30.25 25.56
N LEU A 24 -10.02 31.20 25.05
CA LEU A 24 -11.05 30.92 24.04
C LEU A 24 -10.45 30.36 22.74
N ALA A 25 -9.32 30.90 22.29
CA ALA A 25 -8.61 30.39 21.12
C ALA A 25 -8.08 28.97 21.35
N LEU A 26 -7.55 28.68 22.55
CA LEU A 26 -7.11 27.34 22.94
C LEU A 26 -8.29 26.35 22.98
N VAL A 27 -9.41 26.74 23.59
CA VAL A 27 -10.63 25.91 23.63
C VAL A 27 -11.14 25.64 22.21
N ALA A 28 -11.19 26.65 21.34
CA ALA A 28 -11.59 26.48 19.94
C ALA A 28 -10.62 25.56 19.17
N LEU A 29 -9.31 25.63 19.44
CA LEU A 29 -8.31 24.75 18.85
C LEU A 29 -8.52 23.29 19.31
N VAL A 30 -8.73 23.06 20.61
CA VAL A 30 -8.97 21.73 21.16
C VAL A 30 -10.28 21.14 20.62
N LEU A 31 -11.35 21.94 20.56
CA LEU A 31 -12.63 21.51 19.98
C LEU A 31 -12.52 21.22 18.49
N SER A 32 -11.82 22.05 17.73
CA SER A 32 -11.63 21.81 16.29
C SER A 32 -10.76 20.56 16.03
N LEU A 33 -9.74 20.30 16.84
CA LEU A 33 -8.97 19.06 16.79
C LEU A 33 -9.83 17.85 17.19
N GLY A 34 -10.69 18.00 18.21
CA GLY A 34 -11.65 16.98 18.63
C GLY A 34 -12.68 16.64 17.55
N ILE A 35 -13.24 17.64 16.87
CA ILE A 35 -14.17 17.45 15.75
C ILE A 35 -13.45 16.82 14.55
N PHE A 36 -12.24 17.29 14.23
CA PHE A 36 -11.45 16.74 13.13
C PHE A 36 -11.08 15.28 13.36
N THR A 37 -10.68 14.93 14.58
CA THR A 37 -10.41 13.54 14.96
C THR A 37 -11.71 12.72 14.93
N ALA A 38 -12.79 13.16 15.55
CA ALA A 38 -14.08 12.47 15.47
C ALA A 38 -14.50 12.20 14.02
N TRP A 39 -14.36 13.20 13.13
CA TRP A 39 -14.65 13.07 11.70
C TRP A 39 -13.71 12.10 10.96
N LEU A 40 -12.41 12.10 11.31
CA LEU A 40 -11.43 11.18 10.72
C LEU A 40 -11.76 9.71 11.02
N PHE A 41 -12.29 9.46 12.23
CA PHE A 41 -12.60 8.12 12.75
C PHE A 41 -14.07 7.69 12.58
N TRP A 42 -14.98 8.62 12.22
CA TRP A 42 -16.43 8.35 12.16
C TRP A 42 -16.82 7.26 11.17
N ASP A 43 -16.13 7.18 10.04
CA ASP A 43 -16.47 6.30 8.91
C ASP A 43 -15.33 5.32 8.61
N LEU A 44 -14.70 4.78 9.65
CA LEU A 44 -13.67 3.76 9.46
C LEU A 44 -14.33 2.41 9.12
N PRO A 45 -13.85 1.73 8.07
CA PRO A 45 -14.40 0.46 7.67
C PRO A 45 -14.23 -0.59 8.77
N ASP A 46 -15.16 -1.54 8.82
CA ASP A 46 -14.94 -2.76 9.59
C ASP A 46 -13.85 -3.60 8.92
N VAL A 47 -12.77 -3.84 9.66
CA VAL A 47 -11.66 -4.69 9.24
C VAL A 47 -11.65 -6.02 9.98
N ALA A 48 -12.43 -6.18 11.05
CA ALA A 48 -12.44 -7.41 11.85
C ALA A 48 -13.12 -8.55 11.10
N SER A 49 -14.17 -8.25 10.31
CA SER A 49 -14.81 -9.24 9.42
C SER A 49 -13.87 -9.87 8.39
N LEU A 50 -12.73 -9.23 8.09
CA LEU A 50 -11.71 -9.79 7.21
C LEU A 50 -10.99 -11.00 7.82
N ASP A 51 -10.97 -11.17 9.14
CA ASP A 51 -10.32 -12.31 9.79
C ASP A 51 -11.01 -13.63 9.41
N ASN A 52 -12.33 -13.59 9.28
CA ASN A 52 -13.09 -14.73 8.80
C ASN A 52 -12.76 -15.03 7.32
N ARG A 53 -12.07 -16.15 7.09
CA ARG A 53 -11.65 -16.61 5.76
C ARG A 53 -12.80 -16.95 4.81
N ALA A 54 -14.00 -17.17 5.33
CA ALA A 54 -15.20 -17.39 4.52
C ALA A 54 -15.81 -16.07 4.00
N THR A 55 -15.43 -14.93 4.57
CA THR A 55 -15.91 -13.62 4.15
C THR A 55 -15.52 -13.35 2.70
N THR A 56 -16.50 -12.91 1.90
CA THR A 56 -16.25 -12.32 0.59
C THR A 56 -16.77 -10.89 0.62
N LEU A 57 -15.90 -9.94 0.31
CA LEU A 57 -16.25 -8.53 0.13
C LEU A 57 -16.33 -8.19 -1.36
N THR A 58 -17.11 -7.17 -1.69
CA THR A 58 -17.05 -6.51 -2.99
C THR A 58 -16.28 -5.21 -2.82
N ILE A 59 -15.24 -5.02 -3.62
CA ILE A 59 -14.50 -3.76 -3.71
C ILE A 59 -14.81 -3.09 -5.04
N GLU A 60 -14.86 -1.76 -5.02
CA GLU A 60 -15.11 -0.95 -6.22
C GLU A 60 -13.81 -0.29 -6.63
N VAL A 61 -13.37 -0.55 -7.86
CA VAL A 61 -12.08 -0.04 -8.35
C VAL A 61 -12.28 0.70 -9.68
N PRO A 62 -11.84 1.98 -9.79
CA PRO A 62 -11.93 2.72 -11.03
C PRO A 62 -10.88 2.23 -12.04
N ASP A 63 -11.28 2.07 -13.29
CA ASP A 63 -10.36 1.92 -14.41
C ASP A 63 -9.68 3.25 -14.78
N TRP A 64 -8.92 3.24 -15.87
CA TRP A 64 -8.17 4.41 -16.33
C TRP A 64 -9.03 5.52 -16.97
N LYS A 65 -10.30 5.23 -17.24
CA LYS A 65 -11.30 6.18 -17.72
C LYS A 65 -12.20 6.66 -16.58
N GLY A 66 -11.99 6.16 -15.35
CA GLY A 66 -12.80 6.49 -14.18
C GLY A 66 -14.09 5.67 -14.05
N VAL A 67 -14.27 4.64 -14.87
CA VAL A 67 -15.42 3.73 -14.75
C VAL A 67 -15.17 2.78 -13.58
N MET A 68 -16.14 2.66 -12.68
CA MET A 68 -16.05 1.78 -11.52
C MET A 68 -16.32 0.33 -11.94
N HIS A 69 -15.49 -0.59 -11.44
CA HIS A 69 -15.63 -2.03 -11.64
C HIS A 69 -15.66 -2.74 -10.27
N SER A 70 -16.62 -3.64 -10.10
CA SER A 70 -16.77 -4.44 -8.90
C SER A 70 -15.89 -5.69 -8.95
N PHE A 71 -15.07 -5.89 -7.91
CA PHE A 71 -14.27 -7.11 -7.73
C PHE A 71 -14.63 -7.81 -6.42
N ARG A 72 -14.70 -9.15 -6.45
CA ARG A 72 -14.92 -9.95 -5.25
C ARG A 72 -13.58 -10.29 -4.60
N LEU A 73 -13.43 -10.02 -3.32
CA LEU A 73 -12.28 -10.42 -2.51
C LEU A 73 -12.73 -11.48 -1.50
N GLY A 74 -12.37 -12.74 -1.78
CA GLY A 74 -12.67 -13.88 -0.91
C GLY A 74 -13.04 -15.14 -1.72
N PRO A 75 -13.39 -16.25 -1.04
CA PRO A 75 -13.54 -17.56 -1.67
C PRO A 75 -14.60 -17.66 -2.78
N LYS A 76 -15.57 -16.74 -2.85
CA LYS A 76 -16.56 -16.70 -3.94
C LYS A 76 -16.03 -16.08 -5.24
N ASN A 77 -14.78 -15.59 -5.24
CA ASN A 77 -14.10 -15.16 -6.46
C ASN A 77 -13.39 -16.38 -7.08
N PRO A 78 -13.68 -16.75 -8.34
CA PRO A 78 -13.00 -17.87 -9.01
C PRO A 78 -11.50 -17.64 -9.24
N ARG A 79 -11.01 -16.41 -9.05
CA ARG A 79 -9.59 -16.03 -9.10
C ARG A 79 -9.01 -15.78 -7.71
N TRP A 80 -9.66 -16.27 -6.65
CA TRP A 80 -9.11 -16.26 -5.30
C TRP A 80 -8.20 -17.47 -5.09
N ALA A 81 -7.06 -17.25 -4.43
CA ALA A 81 -6.20 -18.31 -3.93
C ALA A 81 -5.94 -18.13 -2.43
N PRO A 82 -6.07 -19.19 -1.61
CA PRO A 82 -5.68 -19.14 -0.20
C PRO A 82 -4.15 -19.03 -0.08
N LEU A 83 -3.67 -18.57 1.08
CA LEU A 83 -2.25 -18.28 1.31
C LEU A 83 -1.34 -19.48 1.00
N ALA A 84 -1.82 -20.68 1.33
CA ALA A 84 -1.09 -21.94 1.16
C ALA A 84 -0.90 -22.34 -0.32
N SER A 85 -1.71 -21.79 -1.23
CA SER A 85 -1.56 -22.04 -2.68
C SER A 85 -0.50 -21.17 -3.34
N PHE A 86 -0.02 -20.12 -2.67
CA PHE A 86 1.07 -19.31 -3.21
C PHE A 86 2.42 -19.95 -2.90
N PRO A 87 3.33 -20.09 -3.91
CA PRO A 87 4.70 -20.53 -3.70
C PRO A 87 5.44 -19.63 -2.69
N ASP A 88 6.41 -20.19 -1.97
CA ASP A 88 7.18 -19.46 -0.96
C ASP A 88 8.03 -18.35 -1.60
N GLU A 89 8.58 -18.63 -2.77
CA GLU A 89 9.33 -17.70 -3.61
C GLU A 89 8.48 -16.48 -3.97
N LEU A 90 7.20 -16.68 -4.29
CA LEU A 90 6.28 -15.59 -4.57
C LEU A 90 5.99 -14.75 -3.33
N LYS A 91 5.64 -15.40 -2.22
CA LYS A 91 5.36 -14.71 -0.94
C LYS A 91 6.56 -13.84 -0.53
N TRP A 92 7.77 -14.40 -0.60
CA TRP A 92 8.99 -13.69 -0.25
C TRP A 92 9.39 -12.64 -1.28
N ALA A 93 9.19 -12.87 -2.57
CA ALA A 93 9.47 -11.87 -3.61
C ALA A 93 8.64 -10.62 -3.38
N VAL A 94 7.36 -10.78 -3.03
CA VAL A 94 6.45 -9.69 -2.70
C VAL A 94 6.88 -8.98 -1.42
N ILE A 95 7.16 -9.72 -0.35
CA ILE A 95 7.61 -9.16 0.94
C ILE A 95 8.88 -8.32 0.72
N VAL A 96 9.89 -8.87 0.07
CA VAL A 96 11.16 -8.15 -0.13
C VAL A 96 11.02 -6.96 -1.08
N ALA A 97 10.12 -7.05 -2.08
CA ALA A 97 9.89 -5.96 -3.04
C ALA A 97 9.19 -4.74 -2.42
N GLU A 98 8.24 -4.98 -1.51
CA GLU A 98 7.32 -3.96 -1.02
C GLU A 98 7.56 -3.59 0.46
N ASP A 99 7.93 -4.57 1.29
CA ASP A 99 7.96 -4.43 2.75
C ASP A 99 8.90 -5.46 3.41
N GLY A 100 10.22 -5.27 3.25
CA GLY A 100 11.22 -6.29 3.60
C GLY A 100 11.29 -6.67 5.10
N ASN A 101 10.66 -5.91 5.97
CA ASN A 101 10.54 -6.17 7.41
C ASN A 101 9.10 -6.49 7.81
N PHE A 102 8.25 -6.93 6.88
CA PHE A 102 6.81 -7.13 7.07
C PHE A 102 6.43 -7.87 8.36
N TYR A 103 7.17 -8.91 8.74
CA TYR A 103 6.91 -9.69 9.94
C TYR A 103 7.43 -9.06 11.25
N GLU A 104 8.22 -8.00 11.17
CA GLU A 104 8.90 -7.37 12.32
C GLU A 104 8.17 -6.14 12.87
N HIS A 105 7.23 -5.58 12.11
CA HIS A 105 6.48 -4.38 12.51
C HIS A 105 4.97 -4.60 12.57
N SER A 106 4.23 -3.66 13.13
CA SER A 106 2.75 -3.67 13.20
C SER A 106 2.16 -2.53 12.37
N GLY A 107 2.27 -2.63 11.04
CA GLY A 107 1.71 -1.66 10.08
C GLY A 107 2.60 -0.49 9.66
N ILE A 108 3.67 -0.19 10.41
CA ILE A 108 4.62 0.88 10.07
C ILE A 108 6.05 0.39 10.25
N ASP A 109 6.82 0.38 9.16
CA ASP A 109 8.27 0.18 9.24
C ASP A 109 8.96 1.52 9.55
N VAL A 110 9.20 1.78 10.84
CA VAL A 110 9.87 3.00 11.31
C VAL A 110 11.32 3.10 10.82
N PRO A 111 12.15 2.04 10.87
CA PRO A 111 13.46 2.03 10.24
C PRO A 111 13.43 2.40 8.75
N ALA A 112 12.59 1.75 7.93
CA ALA A 112 12.51 2.04 6.50
C ALA A 112 12.00 3.46 6.22
N LEU A 113 11.06 3.96 7.02
CA LEU A 113 10.58 5.34 6.92
C LEU A 113 11.70 6.35 7.18
N LYS A 114 12.51 6.13 8.23
CA LYS A 114 13.68 6.98 8.53
C LYS A 114 14.69 6.97 7.39
N GLU A 115 15.00 5.81 6.84
CA GLU A 115 15.95 5.68 5.73
C GLU A 115 15.42 6.31 4.42
N ALA A 116 14.13 6.15 4.13
CA ALA A 116 13.50 6.83 3.01
C ALA A 116 13.57 8.36 3.14
N LEU A 117 13.27 8.89 4.33
CA LEU A 117 13.34 10.32 4.60
C LEU A 117 14.77 10.88 4.46
N LYS A 118 15.78 10.19 5.01
CA LYS A 118 17.20 10.57 4.83
C LYS A 118 17.61 10.58 3.36
N TYR A 119 17.20 9.56 2.61
CA TYR A 119 17.50 9.44 1.19
C TYR A 119 16.88 10.58 0.37
N ASP A 120 15.60 10.86 0.60
CA ASP A 120 14.85 11.90 -0.11
C ASP A 120 15.36 13.30 0.23
N LEU A 121 15.75 13.56 1.50
CA LEU A 121 16.37 14.81 1.93
C LEU A 121 17.72 15.02 1.23
N LYS A 122 18.55 13.98 1.15
CA LYS A 122 19.84 14.03 0.44
C LYS A 122 19.68 14.28 -1.06
N ARG A 123 18.63 13.74 -1.68
CA ARG A 123 18.34 13.88 -3.12
C ARG A 123 17.48 15.10 -3.45
N LYS A 124 16.99 15.84 -2.45
CA LYS A 124 16.03 16.95 -2.58
C LYS A 124 14.81 16.59 -3.45
N ARG A 125 14.41 15.32 -3.44
CA ARG A 125 13.29 14.79 -4.24
C ARG A 125 12.70 13.58 -3.54
N LEU A 126 11.37 13.47 -3.54
CA LEU A 126 10.63 12.31 -3.07
C LEU A 126 10.81 11.15 -4.06
N VAL A 127 11.73 10.23 -3.77
CA VAL A 127 12.10 9.12 -4.66
C VAL A 127 11.72 7.78 -4.05
N ARG A 128 11.82 7.61 -2.73
CA ARG A 128 11.60 6.32 -2.06
C ARG A 128 10.31 6.32 -1.25
N GLY A 129 9.38 5.43 -1.60
CA GLY A 129 8.20 5.16 -0.76
C GLY A 129 8.58 4.24 0.41
N ALA A 130 8.01 4.50 1.59
CA ALA A 130 8.13 3.65 2.78
C ALA A 130 6.77 3.10 3.22
N SER A 131 5.88 2.77 2.26
CA SER A 131 4.56 2.23 2.58
C SER A 131 4.64 0.72 2.76
N THR A 132 4.13 0.23 3.88
CA THR A 132 4.10 -1.20 4.21
C THR A 132 3.03 -1.96 3.41
N ILE A 133 3.11 -3.29 3.36
CA ILE A 133 2.07 -4.13 2.74
C ILE A 133 0.70 -3.85 3.35
N THR A 134 0.62 -3.71 4.67
CA THR A 134 -0.64 -3.43 5.38
C THR A 134 -1.22 -2.06 5.01
N GLN A 135 -0.38 -1.03 4.88
CA GLN A 135 -0.81 0.28 4.40
C GLN A 135 -1.33 0.22 2.96
N GLN A 136 -0.63 -0.50 2.10
CA GLN A 136 -1.05 -0.69 0.72
C GLN A 136 -2.36 -1.48 0.61
N LEU A 137 -2.56 -2.50 1.46
CA LEU A 137 -3.80 -3.24 1.57
C LEU A 137 -4.96 -2.32 1.99
N ALA A 138 -4.78 -1.53 3.06
CA ALA A 138 -5.79 -0.56 3.50
C ALA A 138 -6.18 0.42 2.38
N LYS A 139 -5.18 0.91 1.63
CA LYS A 139 -5.41 1.76 0.45
C LYS A 139 -6.22 1.04 -0.63
N ASN A 140 -5.86 -0.19 -0.97
CA ASN A 140 -6.49 -0.93 -2.07
C ASN A 140 -7.94 -1.33 -1.75
N LEU A 141 -8.29 -1.55 -0.49
CA LEU A 141 -9.63 -1.98 -0.08
C LEU A 141 -10.61 -0.83 0.13
N TYR A 142 -10.15 0.27 0.71
CA TYR A 142 -11.07 1.24 1.33
C TYR A 142 -10.88 2.69 0.88
N LEU A 143 -9.80 3.01 0.16
CA LEU A 143 -9.43 4.39 -0.13
C LEU A 143 -9.35 4.65 -1.63
N SER A 144 -9.68 5.88 -2.04
CA SER A 144 -9.51 6.30 -3.42
C SER A 144 -8.03 6.36 -3.81
N ARG A 145 -7.75 6.46 -5.12
CA ARG A 145 -6.38 6.61 -5.64
C ARG A 145 -5.83 8.04 -5.51
N ASP A 146 -6.60 8.97 -4.94
CA ASP A 146 -6.26 10.40 -4.87
C ASP A 146 -5.07 10.68 -3.96
N LYS A 147 -4.06 11.41 -4.43
CA LYS A 147 -2.86 11.68 -3.63
C LYS A 147 -3.11 12.87 -2.68
N SER A 148 -3.62 12.59 -1.47
CA SER A 148 -3.73 13.59 -0.39
C SER A 148 -3.09 13.11 0.92
N VAL A 149 -2.60 14.06 1.72
CA VAL A 149 -2.04 13.79 3.07
C VAL A 149 -3.11 13.17 3.97
N LEU A 150 -4.35 13.65 3.85
CA LEU A 150 -5.48 13.15 4.61
C LEU A 150 -5.80 11.68 4.29
N ARG A 151 -5.78 11.30 3.00
CA ARG A 151 -5.92 9.90 2.61
C ARG A 151 -4.80 9.05 3.21
N LYS A 152 -3.55 9.53 3.19
CA LYS A 152 -2.41 8.79 3.76
C LYS A 152 -2.53 8.62 5.28
N LEU A 153 -3.11 9.59 5.99
CA LEU A 153 -3.41 9.45 7.41
C LEU A 153 -4.50 8.40 7.66
N ARG A 154 -5.56 8.37 6.85
CA ARG A 154 -6.59 7.31 6.93
C ARG A 154 -6.00 5.92 6.64
N GLU A 155 -5.13 5.82 5.65
CA GLU A 155 -4.39 4.59 5.31
C GLU A 155 -3.62 4.06 6.53
N LEU A 156 -2.94 4.96 7.26
CA LEU A 156 -2.20 4.62 8.47
C LEU A 156 -3.13 4.09 9.58
N VAL A 157 -4.24 4.80 9.84
CA VAL A 157 -5.19 4.42 10.88
C VAL A 157 -5.82 3.05 10.60
N ILE A 158 -6.25 2.83 9.35
CA ILE A 158 -6.83 1.55 8.93
C ILE A 158 -5.78 0.44 9.03
N ALA A 159 -4.55 0.66 8.56
CA ALA A 159 -3.47 -0.32 8.65
C ALA A 159 -3.17 -0.73 10.10
N LEU A 160 -3.09 0.23 11.02
CA LEU A 160 -2.90 -0.05 12.45
C LEU A 160 -4.05 -0.87 13.03
N ARG A 161 -5.28 -0.65 12.58
CA ARG A 161 -6.44 -1.46 12.99
C ARG A 161 -6.36 -2.87 12.41
N MET A 162 -6.03 -3.01 11.13
CA MET A 162 -5.84 -4.33 10.49
C MET A 162 -4.77 -5.16 11.21
N GLU A 163 -3.67 -4.56 11.64
CA GLU A 163 -2.60 -5.25 12.37
C GLU A 163 -2.99 -5.69 13.79
N ARG A 164 -4.05 -5.11 14.35
CA ARG A 164 -4.61 -5.53 15.64
C ARG A 164 -5.61 -6.66 15.49
N GLU A 165 -6.42 -6.61 14.44
CA GLU A 165 -7.51 -7.57 14.22
C GLU A 165 -7.09 -8.80 13.40
N LEU A 166 -6.06 -8.69 12.56
CA LEU A 166 -5.66 -9.71 11.59
C LEU A 166 -4.25 -10.22 11.84
N THR A 167 -4.06 -11.52 11.61
CA THR A 167 -2.72 -12.11 11.58
C THR A 167 -1.92 -11.65 10.35
N LYS A 168 -0.58 -11.64 10.44
CA LYS A 168 0.31 -11.34 9.31
C LYS A 168 0.04 -12.21 8.07
N GLY A 169 -0.21 -13.50 8.29
CA GLY A 169 -0.59 -14.41 7.22
C GLY A 169 -1.88 -13.99 6.52
N ARG A 170 -2.90 -13.57 7.29
CA ARG A 170 -4.16 -13.10 6.71
C ARG A 170 -4.01 -11.78 5.94
N ILE A 171 -3.23 -10.84 6.47
CA ILE A 171 -2.89 -9.59 5.78
C ILE A 171 -2.21 -9.88 4.44
N LEU A 172 -1.19 -10.75 4.45
CA LEU A 172 -0.48 -11.12 3.23
C LEU A 172 -1.41 -11.82 2.22
N GLU A 173 -2.26 -12.75 2.68
CA GLU A 173 -3.24 -13.44 1.83
C GLU A 173 -4.19 -12.46 1.12
N LEU A 174 -4.76 -11.52 1.87
CA LEU A 174 -5.64 -10.49 1.32
C LEU A 174 -4.90 -9.61 0.32
N TYR A 175 -3.67 -9.19 0.67
CA TYR A 175 -2.82 -8.38 -0.20
C TYR A 175 -2.55 -9.08 -1.54
N LEU A 176 -2.11 -10.34 -1.51
CA LEU A 176 -1.82 -11.13 -2.71
C LEU A 176 -3.05 -11.32 -3.60
N ASN A 177 -4.27 -11.22 -3.07
CA ASN A 177 -5.50 -11.36 -3.83
C ASN A 177 -6.11 -10.04 -4.31
N VAL A 178 -5.57 -8.88 -3.91
CA VAL A 178 -6.16 -7.56 -4.23
C VAL A 178 -5.22 -6.58 -4.93
N VAL A 179 -3.94 -6.91 -5.04
CA VAL A 179 -3.00 -6.10 -5.81
C VAL A 179 -3.32 -6.13 -7.30
N GLU A 180 -3.14 -5.00 -7.98
CA GLU A 180 -3.26 -4.90 -9.43
C GLU A 180 -1.96 -5.41 -10.08
N LEU A 181 -2.06 -6.29 -11.07
CA LEU A 181 -0.96 -6.86 -11.86
C LEU A 181 -1.12 -6.58 -13.36
N GLY A 182 -2.04 -5.71 -13.72
CA GLY A 182 -2.36 -5.33 -15.10
C GLY A 182 -3.70 -4.62 -15.18
N PRO A 183 -4.11 -4.09 -16.36
CA PRO A 183 -5.40 -3.43 -16.51
C PRO A 183 -6.56 -4.37 -16.13
N LEU A 184 -7.21 -4.10 -15.01
CA LEU A 184 -8.29 -4.93 -14.44
C LEU A 184 -7.89 -6.36 -14.05
N VAL A 185 -6.58 -6.62 -13.93
CA VAL A 185 -6.02 -7.90 -13.47
C VAL A 185 -5.67 -7.75 -11.99
N TYR A 186 -6.52 -8.28 -11.11
CA TYR A 186 -6.36 -8.20 -9.66
C TYR A 186 -6.09 -9.57 -9.04
N GLY A 187 -5.09 -9.61 -8.15
CA GLY A 187 -4.64 -10.80 -7.44
C GLY A 187 -3.68 -11.66 -8.24
N PHE A 188 -2.78 -12.35 -7.55
CA PHE A 188 -1.73 -13.17 -8.18
C PHE A 188 -2.26 -14.42 -8.90
N GLU A 189 -3.40 -15.00 -8.50
CA GLU A 189 -4.02 -16.09 -9.27
C GLU A 189 -4.57 -15.61 -10.62
N HIS A 190 -5.16 -14.41 -10.67
CA HIS A 190 -5.54 -13.81 -11.94
C HIS A 190 -4.29 -13.42 -12.76
N GLY A 191 -3.28 -12.84 -12.10
CA GLY A 191 -2.02 -12.44 -12.73
C GLY A 191 -1.26 -13.61 -13.35
N ALA A 192 -1.15 -14.74 -12.65
CA ALA A 192 -0.48 -15.94 -13.14
C ALA A 192 -1.12 -16.46 -14.43
N ARG A 193 -2.46 -16.51 -14.47
CA ARG A 193 -3.20 -16.93 -15.67
C ARG A 193 -3.10 -15.91 -16.79
N TYR A 194 -3.15 -14.63 -16.46
CA TYR A 194 -3.09 -13.57 -17.46
C TYR A 194 -1.72 -13.50 -18.15
N HIS A 195 -0.63 -13.64 -17.39
CA HIS A 195 0.73 -13.48 -17.91
C HIS A 195 1.38 -14.80 -18.39
N PHE A 196 0.99 -15.94 -17.82
CA PHE A 196 1.67 -17.23 -18.06
C PHE A 196 0.71 -18.40 -18.32
N ASP A 197 -0.59 -18.14 -18.45
CA ASP A 197 -1.64 -19.15 -18.69
C ASP A 197 -1.61 -20.35 -17.73
N LYS A 198 -1.27 -20.12 -16.46
CA LYS A 198 -1.19 -21.18 -15.45
C LYS A 198 -1.67 -20.75 -14.07
N PRO A 199 -2.08 -21.70 -13.21
CA PRO A 199 -2.46 -21.39 -11.83
C PRO A 199 -1.26 -20.94 -10.99
N VAL A 200 -1.51 -20.15 -9.95
CA VAL A 200 -0.46 -19.50 -9.16
C VAL A 200 0.49 -20.46 -8.46
N HIS A 201 0.01 -21.65 -8.09
CA HIS A 201 0.82 -22.66 -7.41
C HIS A 201 1.86 -23.34 -8.32
N LEU A 202 1.79 -23.10 -9.64
CA LEU A 202 2.76 -23.61 -10.62
C LEU A 202 3.74 -22.52 -11.11
N LEU A 203 3.75 -21.35 -10.46
CA LEU A 203 4.72 -20.31 -10.79
C LEU A 203 6.13 -20.76 -10.41
N THR A 204 7.07 -20.52 -11.31
CA THR A 204 8.50 -20.71 -11.06
C THR A 204 9.04 -19.54 -10.22
N PRO A 205 10.27 -19.65 -9.68
CA PRO A 205 10.92 -18.51 -9.02
C PRO A 205 11.05 -17.29 -9.95
N ALA A 206 11.35 -17.51 -11.24
CA ALA A 206 11.52 -16.45 -12.23
C ALA A 206 10.22 -15.66 -12.45
N GLU A 207 9.11 -16.38 -12.68
CA GLU A 207 7.79 -15.77 -12.89
C GLU A 207 7.25 -15.12 -11.61
N SER A 208 7.52 -15.73 -10.45
CA SER A 208 7.18 -15.16 -9.14
C SER A 208 7.85 -13.80 -8.94
N ALA A 209 9.16 -13.74 -9.21
CA ALA A 209 9.92 -12.50 -9.17
C ALA A 209 9.46 -11.50 -10.26
N PHE A 210 9.06 -11.99 -11.43
CA PHE A 210 8.54 -11.16 -12.52
C PHE A 210 7.23 -10.46 -12.12
N LEU A 211 6.24 -11.17 -11.59
CA LEU A 211 4.98 -10.57 -11.14
C LEU A 211 5.21 -9.63 -9.96
N ALA A 212 6.03 -10.01 -8.97
CA ALA A 212 6.36 -9.13 -7.84
C ALA A 212 7.08 -7.84 -8.29
N ALA A 213 7.90 -7.91 -9.36
CA ALA A 213 8.56 -6.74 -9.92
C ALA A 213 7.58 -5.71 -10.52
N MET A 214 6.35 -6.11 -10.87
CA MET A 214 5.35 -5.23 -11.48
C MET A 214 4.63 -4.34 -10.47
N LEU A 215 4.56 -4.75 -9.19
CA LEU A 215 3.74 -4.11 -8.14
C LEU A 215 3.85 -2.58 -8.03
N PRO A 216 5.04 -1.94 -8.14
CA PRO A 216 5.12 -0.49 -7.95
C PRO A 216 4.39 0.34 -9.01
N GLY A 217 4.01 -0.27 -10.14
CA GLY A 217 3.30 0.42 -11.20
C GLY A 217 3.08 -0.47 -12.41
N PRO A 218 2.21 -1.50 -12.32
CA PRO A 218 2.04 -2.54 -13.34
C PRO A 218 1.56 -1.99 -14.68
N ARG A 219 0.94 -0.79 -14.67
CA ARG A 219 0.41 -0.14 -15.88
C ARG A 219 1.37 0.80 -16.59
N VAL A 220 2.38 1.33 -15.88
CA VAL A 220 3.22 2.42 -16.40
C VAL A 220 4.70 2.22 -16.06
N ALA A 221 5.03 2.08 -14.78
CA ALA A 221 6.43 2.03 -14.35
C ALA A 221 7.08 0.68 -14.71
N PHE A 222 6.32 -0.40 -14.53
CA PHE A 222 6.73 -1.79 -14.67
C PHE A 222 5.65 -2.56 -15.44
N ASN A 223 5.31 -2.06 -16.62
CA ASN A 223 4.42 -2.74 -17.56
C ASN A 223 5.26 -3.70 -18.43
N PRO A 224 4.96 -5.01 -18.45
CA PRO A 224 5.77 -6.00 -19.16
C PRO A 224 5.68 -5.86 -20.68
N GLU A 225 4.58 -5.36 -21.22
CA GLU A 225 4.41 -5.16 -22.67
C GLU A 225 5.24 -3.97 -23.17
N THR A 226 5.26 -2.88 -22.41
CA THR A 226 5.90 -1.62 -22.85
C THR A 226 7.31 -1.42 -22.28
N ARG A 227 7.64 -2.11 -21.18
CA ARG A 227 8.93 -1.98 -20.46
C ARG A 227 9.48 -3.33 -19.97
N PRO A 228 9.53 -4.37 -20.82
CA PRO A 228 9.92 -5.72 -20.42
C PRO A 228 11.31 -5.77 -19.77
N VAL A 229 12.29 -5.06 -20.34
CA VAL A 229 13.66 -4.98 -19.81
C VAL A 229 13.70 -4.46 -18.37
N ARG A 230 12.88 -3.45 -18.07
CA ARG A 230 12.86 -2.83 -16.73
C ARG A 230 12.21 -3.75 -15.70
N VAL A 231 11.20 -4.53 -16.10
CA VAL A 231 10.59 -5.57 -15.26
C VAL A 231 11.62 -6.66 -14.99
N ARG A 232 12.26 -7.22 -16.02
CA ARG A 232 13.31 -8.25 -15.87
C ARG A 232 14.46 -7.80 -14.98
N GLN A 233 14.97 -6.58 -15.16
CA GLN A 233 16.04 -6.05 -14.30
C GLN A 233 15.65 -5.90 -12.83
N ARG A 234 14.37 -5.67 -12.54
CA ARG A 234 13.87 -5.64 -11.16
C ARG A 234 13.64 -7.05 -10.64
N ALA A 235 13.08 -7.95 -11.44
CA ALA A 235 12.90 -9.36 -11.09
C ALA A 235 14.24 -10.04 -10.77
N ALA A 236 15.27 -9.84 -11.59
CA ALA A 236 16.63 -10.34 -11.33
C ALA A 236 17.20 -9.86 -9.99
N ARG A 237 16.93 -8.60 -9.62
CA ARG A 237 17.31 -8.08 -8.30
C ARG A 237 16.54 -8.75 -7.17
N LEU A 238 15.25 -9.05 -7.36
CA LEU A 238 14.45 -9.77 -6.38
C LEU A 238 14.97 -11.20 -6.20
N LEU A 239 15.30 -11.93 -7.27
CA LEU A 239 15.90 -13.27 -7.20
C LEU A 239 17.18 -13.27 -6.35
N ASN A 240 18.07 -12.31 -6.56
CA ASN A 240 19.28 -12.18 -5.74
C ASN A 240 18.95 -11.91 -4.26
N LEU A 241 17.93 -11.10 -3.97
CA LEU A 241 17.52 -10.84 -2.58
C LEU A 241 16.87 -12.08 -1.93
N LEU A 242 16.18 -12.93 -2.70
CA LEU A 242 15.69 -14.22 -2.22
C LEU A 242 16.84 -15.16 -1.85
N GLY A 243 17.92 -15.16 -2.64
CA GLY A 243 19.16 -15.85 -2.30
C GLY A 243 19.76 -15.41 -0.97
N LEU A 244 19.87 -14.09 -0.78
CA LEU A 244 20.38 -13.51 0.49
C LEU A 244 19.51 -13.84 1.71
N ARG A 245 18.23 -14.18 1.49
CA ARG A 245 17.30 -14.63 2.53
C ARG A 245 17.27 -16.15 2.71
N GLY A 246 18.07 -16.90 1.93
CA GLY A 246 18.11 -18.35 1.97
C GLY A 246 16.86 -19.03 1.40
N ILE A 247 16.05 -18.30 0.62
CA ILE A 247 14.83 -18.85 -0.01
C ILE A 247 15.18 -19.61 -1.29
N LEU A 248 16.22 -19.17 -2.00
CA LEU A 248 16.74 -19.82 -3.19
C LEU A 248 18.22 -20.12 -3.02
N SER A 249 18.64 -21.30 -3.50
CA SER A 249 20.04 -21.67 -3.70
C SER A 249 20.66 -20.93 -4.89
N GLU A 250 21.99 -20.92 -4.97
CA GLU A 250 22.71 -20.31 -6.11
C GLU A 250 22.33 -20.96 -7.45
N SER A 251 22.11 -22.28 -7.47
CA SER A 251 21.65 -23.00 -8.66
C SER A 251 20.25 -22.58 -9.08
N GLU A 252 19.31 -22.49 -8.14
CA GLU A 252 17.93 -22.06 -8.46
C GLU A 252 17.88 -20.62 -8.96
N ILE A 253 18.74 -19.74 -8.43
CA ILE A 253 18.88 -18.37 -8.94
C ILE A 253 19.42 -18.38 -10.37
N ALA A 254 20.45 -19.19 -10.67
CA ALA A 254 21.00 -19.28 -12.01
C ALA A 254 19.95 -19.77 -13.03
N ASP A 255 19.22 -20.83 -12.70
CA ASP A 255 18.14 -21.36 -13.54
C ASP A 255 17.02 -20.33 -13.74
N ALA A 256 16.60 -19.67 -12.65
CA ALA A 256 15.57 -18.62 -12.71
C ALA A 256 16.02 -17.40 -13.53
N LEU A 257 17.30 -17.04 -13.52
CA LEU A 257 17.82 -15.93 -14.35
C LEU A 257 17.82 -16.29 -15.84
N ILE A 258 18.09 -17.55 -16.19
CA ILE A 258 18.01 -18.04 -17.57
C ILE A 258 16.56 -17.98 -18.06
N GLU A 259 15.63 -18.54 -17.27
CA GLU A 259 14.19 -18.50 -17.56
C GLU A 259 13.68 -17.06 -17.68
N LEU A 260 14.07 -16.19 -16.75
CA LEU A 260 13.69 -14.77 -16.75
C LEU A 260 14.09 -14.05 -18.04
N GLY A 261 15.19 -14.45 -18.68
CA GLY A 261 15.62 -13.93 -19.98
C GLY A 261 14.62 -14.16 -21.11
N GLN A 262 13.78 -15.18 -20.97
CA GLN A 262 12.75 -15.58 -21.93
C GLN A 262 11.38 -14.94 -21.64
N LEU A 263 11.18 -14.38 -20.43
CA LEU A 263 9.91 -13.75 -20.03
C LEU A 263 9.75 -12.33 -20.59
N GLY A 264 8.55 -12.02 -21.11
CA GLY A 264 8.22 -10.70 -21.68
C GLY A 264 8.88 -10.43 -23.04
N GLY A 265 9.04 -11.48 -23.83
CA GLY A 265 9.32 -11.45 -25.28
C GLY A 265 8.09 -11.84 -26.08
#